data_AF-A0A8T8I4D1-F1
#
_entry.id   AF-A0A8T8I4D1-F1
#
_cell.length_a   1.000
_cell.length_b   1.000
_cell.length_c   1.000
_cell.angle_alpha   90.00
_cell.angle_beta   90.00
_cell.angle_gamma   90.00
#
_symmetry.space_group_name_H-M   'P 1'
#
loop_
_entity.id
_entity.type
_entity.pdbx_description
1 polymer ?
#
loop_
_entity_poly.entity_id
_entity_poly.type
_entity_poly.pdbx_seq_one_letter_code
_entity_poly.pdbx_strand_id
1 'polypeptide(L)'
;MDTAKKGCLVNVMMFVVGAFAATGLTTALALIAFLPLTSTVGSDPGTPGVWVKKSEALVGAPEYEVLLGSTEDYGHVVGIPRGWGHTPQVVRHPDRVELRFDNGGLISVPASTYSGGR
;
A
#
# COMPACT_ATOMS: atom_id res chain seq x y z
N MET A 1 -11.30 56.38 11.43
CA MET A 1 -10.61 55.09 11.17
C MET A 1 -10.72 54.80 9.68
N ASP A 2 -9.62 55.00 8.95
CA ASP A 2 -9.56 55.03 7.49
C ASP A 2 -10.07 53.75 6.82
N THR A 3 -11.06 53.91 5.95
CA THR A 3 -11.58 52.90 5.03
C THR A 3 -10.45 52.29 4.17
N ALA A 4 -9.40 53.06 3.88
CA ALA A 4 -8.19 52.60 3.18
C ALA A 4 -7.37 51.56 3.97
N LYS A 5 -7.24 51.72 5.30
CA LYS A 5 -6.54 50.76 6.15
C LYS A 5 -7.34 49.45 6.29
N LYS A 6 -8.66 49.52 6.34
CA LYS A 6 -9.55 48.34 6.31
C LYS A 6 -9.47 47.59 4.98
N GLY A 7 -9.47 48.29 3.84
CA GLY A 7 -9.34 47.67 2.52
C GLY A 7 -7.99 46.97 2.31
N CYS A 8 -6.90 47.60 2.78
CA CYS A 8 -5.57 46.99 2.76
C CYS A 8 -5.51 45.72 3.63
N LEU A 9 -6.04 45.78 4.85
CA LEU A 9 -6.07 44.64 5.77
C LEU A 9 -6.89 43.46 5.22
N VAL A 10 -8.05 43.73 4.61
CA VAL A 10 -8.90 42.71 3.99
C VAL A 10 -8.19 42.03 2.83
N ASN A 11 -7.49 42.78 1.98
CA ASN A 11 -6.77 42.22 0.84
C ASN A 11 -5.61 41.31 1.29
N VAL A 12 -4.86 41.74 2.32
CA VAL A 12 -3.80 40.92 2.92
C VAL A 12 -4.38 39.65 3.55
N MET A 13 -5.50 39.75 4.29
CA MET A 13 -6.14 38.59 4.90
C MET A 13 -6.63 37.60 3.84
N MET A 14 -7.21 38.09 2.75
CA MET A 14 -7.67 37.26 1.64
C MET A 14 -6.51 36.58 0.90
N PHE A 15 -5.39 37.29 0.73
CA PHE A 15 -4.15 36.71 0.18
C PHE A 15 -3.58 35.61 1.08
N VAL A 16 -3.53 35.83 2.38
CA VAL A 16 -3.04 34.85 3.36
C VAL A 16 -3.94 33.61 3.39
N VAL A 17 -5.27 33.79 3.45
CA VAL A 17 -6.22 32.68 3.38
C VAL A 17 -6.10 31.93 2.05
N GLY A 18 -5.96 32.64 0.94
CA GLY A 18 -5.74 32.06 -0.38
C GLY A 18 -4.44 31.23 -0.44
N ALA A 19 -3.35 31.74 0.13
CA ALA A 19 -2.07 31.04 0.19
C ALA A 19 -2.15 29.75 1.02
N PHE A 20 -2.80 29.78 2.18
CA PHE A 20 -3.00 28.59 3.00
C PHE A 20 -3.93 27.57 2.32
N ALA A 21 -5.01 28.01 1.69
CA ALA A 21 -5.91 27.15 0.95
C ALA A 21 -5.20 26.47 -0.24
N ALA A 22 -4.42 27.23 -1.01
CA ALA A 22 -3.66 26.70 -2.14
C ALA A 22 -2.59 25.69 -1.69
N THR A 23 -1.88 26.00 -0.61
CA THR A 23 -0.85 25.10 -0.05
C THR A 23 -1.48 23.82 0.46
N GLY A 24 -2.59 23.91 1.20
CA GLY A 24 -3.32 22.76 1.72
C GLY A 24 -3.90 21.85 0.63
N LEU A 25 -4.41 22.44 -0.46
CA LEU A 25 -4.88 21.66 -1.61
C LEU A 25 -3.72 20.96 -2.33
N THR A 26 -2.58 21.65 -2.48
CA THR A 26 -1.39 21.10 -3.16
C THR A 26 -0.80 19.94 -2.36
N THR A 27 -0.72 20.05 -1.03
CA THR A 27 -0.24 18.95 -0.19
C THR A 27 -1.19 17.76 -0.22
N ALA A 28 -2.51 17.98 -0.19
CA ALA A 28 -3.49 16.91 -0.32
C ALA A 28 -3.38 16.19 -1.68
N LEU A 29 -3.24 16.95 -2.76
CA LEU A 29 -3.02 16.39 -4.11
C LEU A 29 -1.71 15.60 -4.19
N ALA A 30 -0.64 16.10 -3.61
CA ALA A 30 0.63 15.38 -3.54
C ALA A 30 0.47 14.05 -2.79
N LEU A 31 -0.17 14.06 -1.62
CA LEU A 31 -0.42 12.84 -0.87
C LEU A 31 -1.26 11.84 -1.68
N ILE A 32 -2.34 12.26 -2.33
CA ILE A 32 -3.15 11.39 -3.19
C ILE A 32 -2.33 10.84 -4.37
N ALA A 33 -1.43 11.64 -4.94
CA ALA A 33 -0.58 11.21 -6.06
C ALA A 33 0.52 10.22 -5.64
N PHE A 34 0.95 10.23 -4.37
CA PHE A 34 2.08 9.44 -3.88
C PHE A 34 1.72 8.35 -2.88
N LEU A 35 0.50 8.34 -2.33
CA LEU A 35 0.01 7.26 -1.47
C LEU A 35 -0.40 6.06 -2.32
N PRO A 36 0.28 4.90 -2.17
CA PRO A 36 -0.14 3.70 -2.85
C PRO A 36 -1.50 3.24 -2.34
N LEU A 37 -2.40 2.93 -3.29
CA LEU A 37 -3.66 2.27 -3.00
C LEU A 37 -3.40 0.77 -2.87
N THR A 38 -3.47 0.28 -1.64
CA THR A 38 -3.33 -1.16 -1.36
C THR A 38 -4.70 -1.81 -1.32
N SER A 39 -4.86 -2.91 -2.07
CA SER A 39 -6.08 -3.72 -2.08
C SER A 39 -5.72 -5.20 -2.11
N THR A 40 -6.57 -6.07 -1.57
CA THR A 40 -6.36 -7.52 -1.63
C THR A 40 -7.04 -8.09 -2.87
N VAL A 41 -6.26 -8.78 -3.69
CA VAL A 41 -6.68 -9.32 -4.99
C VAL A 41 -6.73 -10.85 -5.01
N GLY A 42 -6.25 -11.50 -3.95
CA GLY A 42 -6.32 -12.95 -3.79
C GLY A 42 -6.30 -13.35 -2.33
N SER A 43 -7.04 -14.39 -1.98
CA SER A 43 -7.09 -14.94 -0.63
C SER A 43 -7.15 -16.47 -0.65
N ASP A 44 -6.33 -17.08 0.19
CA ASP A 44 -6.34 -18.51 0.48
C ASP A 44 -6.31 -18.68 2.02
N PRO A 45 -7.49 -18.80 2.66
CA PRO A 45 -7.64 -18.80 4.12
C PRO A 45 -7.29 -20.15 4.77
N GLY A 46 -6.08 -20.67 4.49
CA GLY A 46 -5.51 -21.83 5.18
C GLY A 46 -4.71 -21.45 6.43
N THR A 47 -3.80 -22.36 6.87
CA THR A 47 -2.91 -22.11 8.02
C THR A 47 -1.44 -22.29 7.57
N PRO A 48 -0.65 -21.21 7.43
CA PRO A 48 -1.07 -19.81 7.54
C PRO A 48 -2.02 -19.42 6.40
N GLY A 49 -2.80 -18.39 6.64
CA GLY A 49 -3.58 -17.73 5.61
C GLY A 49 -2.63 -16.98 4.68
N VAL A 50 -2.99 -16.93 3.40
CA VAL A 50 -2.21 -16.29 2.36
C VAL A 50 -3.07 -15.26 1.66
N TRP A 51 -2.65 -13.99 1.68
CA TRP A 51 -3.36 -12.90 1.04
C TRP A 51 -2.44 -12.18 0.06
N VAL A 52 -2.88 -12.06 -1.19
CA VAL A 52 -2.14 -11.30 -2.19
C VAL A 52 -2.64 -9.87 -2.18
N LYS A 53 -1.76 -8.94 -1.83
CA LYS A 53 -2.00 -7.51 -1.87
C LYS A 53 -1.44 -6.92 -3.16
N LYS A 54 -2.21 -6.03 -3.76
CA LYS A 54 -1.84 -5.19 -4.89
C LYS A 54 -1.68 -3.77 -4.39
N SER A 55 -0.53 -3.19 -4.64
CA SER A 55 -0.22 -1.79 -4.40
C SER A 55 -0.20 -1.05 -5.73
N GLU A 56 -1.10 -0.09 -5.91
CA GLU A 56 -1.14 0.77 -7.09
C GLU A 56 -0.61 2.16 -6.74
N ALA A 57 0.41 2.60 -7.45
CA ALA A 57 0.87 3.99 -7.43
C ALA A 57 0.33 4.72 -8.67
N LEU A 58 0.15 6.05 -8.56
CA LEU A 58 -0.32 6.89 -9.66
C LEU A 58 0.63 6.86 -10.87
N VAL A 59 1.92 6.62 -10.62
CA VAL A 59 2.97 6.48 -11.63
C VAL A 59 3.73 5.19 -11.38
N GLY A 60 3.76 4.31 -12.38
CA GLY A 60 4.48 3.04 -12.33
C GLY A 60 3.59 1.83 -12.62
N ALA A 61 4.20 0.64 -12.60
CA ALA A 61 3.46 -0.61 -12.65
C ALA A 61 2.99 -0.99 -11.23
N PRO A 62 1.86 -1.70 -11.10
CA PRO A 62 1.42 -2.19 -9.80
C PRO A 62 2.44 -3.17 -9.22
N GLU A 63 2.57 -3.13 -7.90
CA GLU A 63 3.40 -4.07 -7.14
C GLU A 63 2.50 -5.07 -6.41
N TYR A 64 2.99 -6.30 -6.31
CA TYR A 64 2.25 -7.40 -5.71
C TYR A 64 3.06 -8.01 -4.58
N GLU A 65 2.40 -8.25 -3.46
CA GLU A 65 2.99 -8.82 -2.27
C GLU A 65 2.09 -9.92 -1.73
N VAL A 66 2.69 -10.90 -1.07
CA VAL A 66 1.99 -11.98 -0.40
C VAL A 66 2.17 -11.81 1.10
N LEU A 67 1.06 -11.70 1.81
CA LEU A 67 1.03 -11.71 3.27
C LEU A 67 0.72 -13.13 3.75
N LEU A 68 1.58 -13.67 4.60
CA LEU A 68 1.42 -14.96 5.27
C LEU A 68 1.15 -14.74 6.76
N GLY A 69 -0.04 -15.07 7.24
CA GLY A 69 -0.48 -14.69 8.57
C GLY A 69 -1.78 -15.35 9.01
N SER A 70 -2.36 -14.86 10.10
CA SER A 70 -3.68 -15.31 10.59
C SER A 70 -4.83 -14.47 10.03
N THR A 71 -4.56 -13.21 9.68
CA THR A 71 -5.53 -12.28 9.08
C THR A 71 -4.91 -11.53 7.90
N GLU A 72 -5.78 -10.94 7.08
CA GLU A 72 -5.39 -10.15 5.91
C GLU A 72 -4.51 -8.94 6.25
N ASP A 73 -4.55 -8.47 7.49
CA ASP A 73 -3.85 -7.26 7.94
C ASP A 73 -2.60 -7.55 8.77
N TYR A 74 -2.35 -8.81 9.16
CA TYR A 74 -1.28 -9.14 10.07
C TYR A 74 -0.56 -10.44 9.69
N GLY A 75 0.72 -10.32 9.34
CA GLY A 75 1.55 -11.45 8.94
C GLY A 75 2.92 -11.04 8.38
N HIS A 76 3.66 -12.04 7.92
CA HIS A 76 4.91 -11.86 7.20
C HIS A 76 4.64 -11.49 5.74
N VAL A 77 5.30 -10.45 5.25
CA VAL A 77 5.13 -9.96 3.87
C VAL A 77 6.28 -10.43 2.98
N VAL A 78 5.93 -10.90 1.79
CA VAL A 78 6.85 -11.40 0.78
C VAL A 78 6.55 -10.69 -0.55
N GLY A 79 7.52 -9.93 -1.05
CA GLY A 79 7.39 -9.27 -2.35
C GLY A 79 7.42 -10.27 -3.51
N ILE A 80 6.50 -10.11 -4.47
CA ILE A 80 6.51 -10.89 -5.70
C ILE A 80 7.37 -10.15 -6.74
N PRO A 81 8.41 -10.80 -7.31
CA PRO A 81 9.22 -10.19 -8.36
C PRO A 81 8.38 -9.76 -9.57
N ARG A 82 8.74 -8.64 -10.18
CA ARG A 82 8.02 -8.12 -11.36
C ARG A 82 8.05 -9.14 -12.50
N GLY A 83 6.88 -9.34 -13.13
CA GLY A 83 6.71 -10.27 -14.24
C GLY A 83 6.42 -11.72 -13.86
N TRP A 84 6.33 -12.05 -12.56
CA TRP A 84 5.99 -13.40 -12.10
C TRP A 84 4.49 -13.70 -12.04
N GLY A 85 3.66 -12.67 -12.20
CA GLY A 85 2.21 -12.75 -11.98
C GLY A 85 1.85 -12.44 -10.53
N HIS A 86 0.58 -12.67 -10.18
CA HIS A 86 0.02 -12.29 -8.87
C HIS A 86 -0.92 -13.36 -8.29
N THR A 87 -0.97 -14.54 -8.91
CA THR A 87 -1.83 -15.65 -8.50
C THR A 87 -0.96 -16.87 -8.20
N PRO A 88 -0.15 -16.84 -7.13
CA PRO A 88 0.66 -17.99 -6.78
C PRO A 88 -0.25 -19.16 -6.37
N GLN A 89 0.12 -20.36 -6.80
CA GLN A 89 -0.39 -21.58 -6.20
C GLN A 89 0.29 -21.77 -4.85
N VAL A 90 -0.51 -21.92 -3.80
CA VAL A 90 -0.03 -22.10 -2.42
C VAL A 90 0.10 -23.58 -2.11
N VAL A 91 1.30 -24.03 -1.77
CA VAL A 91 1.55 -25.39 -1.28
C VAL A 91 2.05 -25.30 0.15
N ARG A 92 1.29 -25.91 1.08
CA ARG A 92 1.58 -25.86 2.51
C ARG A 92 2.27 -27.13 2.96
N HIS A 93 3.40 -26.96 3.63
CA HIS A 93 4.15 -28.03 4.27
C HIS A 93 4.17 -27.80 5.80
N PRO A 94 4.50 -28.83 6.60
CA PRO A 94 4.63 -28.67 8.05
C PRO A 94 5.68 -27.64 8.47
N ASP A 95 6.73 -27.46 7.67
CA ASP A 95 7.91 -26.65 7.97
C ASP A 95 8.00 -25.35 7.14
N ARG A 96 7.14 -25.17 6.12
CA ARG A 96 7.20 -24.03 5.19
C ARG A 96 5.93 -23.86 4.36
N VAL A 97 5.84 -22.73 3.68
CA VAL A 97 4.89 -22.47 2.59
C VAL A 97 5.66 -22.20 1.31
N GLU A 98 5.24 -22.85 0.23
CA GLU A 98 5.76 -22.64 -1.11
C GLU A 98 4.74 -21.88 -1.95
N LEU A 99 5.18 -20.76 -2.54
CA LEU A 99 4.42 -19.94 -3.48
C LEU A 99 4.95 -20.24 -4.88
N ARG A 100 4.15 -20.94 -5.68
CA ARG A 100 4.53 -21.36 -7.04
C ARG A 100 3.84 -20.47 -8.06
N PHE A 101 4.61 -19.95 -9.00
CA PHE A 101 4.12 -19.04 -10.03
C PHE A 101 4.12 -19.72 -11.40
N ASP A 102 3.21 -19.31 -12.27
CA ASP A 102 3.02 -19.92 -13.60
C ASP A 102 4.25 -19.78 -14.51
N ASN A 103 5.10 -18.79 -14.24
CA ASN A 103 6.38 -18.60 -14.94
C ASN A 103 7.49 -19.56 -14.48
N GLY A 104 7.17 -20.51 -13.59
CA GLY A 104 8.13 -21.44 -12.98
C GLY A 104 8.85 -20.88 -11.76
N GLY A 105 8.55 -19.63 -11.37
CA GLY A 105 9.06 -19.01 -10.16
C GLY A 105 8.59 -19.74 -8.90
N LEU A 106 9.46 -19.81 -7.90
CA LEU A 106 9.18 -20.42 -6.61
C LEU A 106 9.72 -19.51 -5.50
N ILE A 107 8.86 -19.21 -4.53
CA ILE A 107 9.28 -18.58 -3.27
C ILE A 107 8.95 -19.55 -2.14
N SER A 108 9.97 -19.96 -1.39
CA SER A 108 9.83 -20.84 -0.24
C SER A 108 10.01 -20.04 1.04
N VAL A 109 8.97 -20.01 1.87
CA VAL A 109 8.93 -19.25 3.13
C VAL A 109 8.95 -20.24 4.30
N PRO A 110 10.00 -20.26 5.14
CA PRO A 110 10.06 -21.14 6.31
C PRO A 110 8.97 -20.82 7.33
N ALA A 111 8.50 -21.83 8.07
CA ALA A 111 7.50 -21.66 9.12
C ALA A 111 7.96 -20.71 10.23
N SER A 112 9.25 -20.70 10.56
CA SER A 112 9.82 -19.77 11.54
C SER A 112 9.60 -18.30 11.18
N THR A 113 9.42 -17.98 9.90
CA THR A 113 9.29 -16.60 9.42
C THR A 113 7.88 -16.02 9.64
N TYR A 114 6.84 -16.85 9.59
CA TYR A 114 5.43 -16.41 9.76
C TYR A 114 4.77 -16.93 11.05
N SER A 115 5.36 -17.91 11.74
CA SER A 115 4.80 -18.43 13.01
C SER A 115 5.14 -17.58 14.23
N GLY A 116 6.14 -16.70 14.15
CA GLY A 116 6.59 -15.85 15.26
C GLY A 116 5.70 -14.64 15.56
N GLY A 117 4.69 -14.36 14.72
CA GLY A 117 3.72 -13.28 14.93
C GLY A 117 2.57 -13.70 15.86
N ARG A 118 2.89 -14.23 17.04
CA ARG A 118 1.90 -14.65 18.05
C ARG A 118 1.93 -13.76 19.27
#